data_AF-A0A2S7P616-F1
#
_entry.id   AF-A0A2S7P616-F1
#
_cell.length_a   1.000
_cell.length_b   1.000
_cell.length_c   1.000
_cell.angle_alpha   90.00
_cell.angle_beta   90.00
_cell.angle_gamma   90.00
#
_symmetry.space_group_name_H-M   'P 1'
#
loop_
_entity.id
_entity.type
_entity.pdbx_description
1 polymer ?
#
loop_
_entity_poly.entity_id
_entity_poly.type
_entity_poly.pdbx_seq_one_letter_code
_entity_poly.pdbx_strand_id
1 'polypeptide(L)'
;MLFTTVSLLALPLLSLASPITSRQAVCSSSTTIVKMDYYQGYMSPSNCGVDVSSGNITANVCTNMVTQGVNVFPSDSKNCVFTLWRGVTDCSGTPASTYDLTVGGSAQCVGTGVMEPRWYHGSGKLTCEC
;
A
#
# COMPACT_ATOMS: atom_id res chain seq x y z
N MET A 1 53.44 -55.27 24.51
CA MET A 1 53.23 -53.90 23.97
C MET A 1 51.72 -53.66 24.04
N LEU A 2 51.15 -53.03 25.08
CA LEU A 2 51.21 -51.64 25.55
C LEU A 2 50.24 -50.69 24.79
N PHE A 3 49.25 -50.15 25.52
CA PHE A 3 48.44 -48.93 25.30
C PHE A 3 47.42 -48.90 24.13
N THR A 4 46.25 -48.24 24.14
CA THR A 4 45.45 -47.42 25.08
C THR A 4 44.09 -47.15 24.43
N THR A 5 43.04 -47.05 25.24
CA THR A 5 41.70 -46.53 24.92
C THR A 5 41.69 -45.02 24.66
N VAL A 6 40.92 -44.52 23.67
CA VAL A 6 40.35 -43.15 23.72
C VAL A 6 38.95 -43.14 23.10
N SER A 7 37.96 -42.95 23.97
CA SER A 7 36.56 -42.66 23.65
C SER A 7 36.42 -41.14 23.47
N LEU A 8 35.86 -40.68 22.36
CA LEU A 8 35.56 -39.27 22.14
C LEU A 8 34.06 -39.03 22.38
N LEU A 9 33.76 -38.43 23.53
CA LEU A 9 32.46 -37.84 23.86
C LEU A 9 32.19 -36.65 22.92
N ALA A 10 31.09 -36.70 22.18
CA ALA A 10 30.51 -35.52 21.53
C ALA A 10 29.36 -34.98 22.40
N LEU A 11 29.51 -33.77 22.93
CA LEU A 11 28.45 -33.08 23.67
C LEU A 11 27.38 -32.54 22.69
N PRO A 12 26.08 -32.70 22.96
CA PRO A 12 25.05 -31.96 22.24
C PRO A 12 24.98 -30.51 22.75
N LEU A 13 25.19 -29.55 21.84
CA LEU A 13 24.91 -28.14 22.05
C LEU A 13 23.39 -27.93 22.15
N LEU A 14 22.90 -27.69 23.36
CA LEU A 14 21.55 -27.19 23.59
C LEU A 14 21.49 -25.72 23.17
N SER A 15 20.95 -25.47 21.98
CA SER A 15 20.53 -24.13 21.55
C SER A 15 19.27 -23.74 22.33
N LEU A 16 19.41 -22.84 23.30
CA LEU A 16 18.28 -22.14 23.89
C LEU A 16 17.81 -21.06 22.91
N ALA A 17 16.79 -21.39 22.10
CA ALA A 17 16.03 -20.38 21.39
C ALA A 17 15.13 -19.65 22.41
N SER A 18 15.58 -18.48 22.86
CA SER A 18 14.75 -17.57 23.65
C SER A 18 13.58 -17.09 22.79
N PRO A 19 12.32 -17.16 23.25
CA PRO A 19 11.21 -16.52 22.55
C PRO A 19 11.40 -15.01 22.66
N ILE A 20 11.87 -14.40 21.57
CA ILE A 20 11.79 -12.95 21.41
C ILE A 20 10.30 -12.64 21.39
N THR A 21 9.78 -12.12 22.51
CA THR A 21 8.48 -11.45 22.53
C THR A 21 8.66 -10.19 21.68
N SER A 22 8.46 -10.36 20.38
CA SER A 22 8.31 -9.26 19.45
C SER A 22 7.07 -8.50 19.91
N ARG A 23 7.28 -7.31 20.46
CA ARG A 23 6.21 -6.32 20.58
C ARG A 23 5.83 -5.94 19.16
N GLN A 24 5.02 -6.75 18.49
CA GLN A 24 4.25 -6.28 17.36
C GLN A 24 3.45 -5.10 17.88
N ALA A 25 3.72 -3.91 17.33
CA ALA A 25 2.82 -2.79 17.52
C ALA A 25 1.44 -3.27 17.09
N VAL A 26 0.56 -3.49 18.07
CA VAL A 26 -0.84 -3.81 17.79
C VAL A 26 -1.42 -2.49 17.30
N CYS A 27 -1.39 -2.31 15.99
CA CYS A 27 -2.21 -1.34 15.28
C CYS A 27 -3.63 -1.48 15.81
N SER A 28 -4.10 -0.50 16.58
CA SER A 28 -5.54 -0.38 16.79
C SER A 28 -6.15 -0.20 15.42
N SER A 29 -7.04 -1.12 15.04
CA SER A 29 -7.73 -1.18 13.75
C SER A 29 -8.71 -0.01 13.56
N SER A 30 -8.24 1.23 13.71
CA SER A 30 -8.97 2.37 13.18
C SER A 30 -8.87 2.27 11.67
N THR A 31 -9.97 1.91 11.03
CA THR A 31 -10.09 1.94 9.57
C THR A 31 -9.81 3.37 9.10
N THR A 32 -8.62 3.61 8.54
CA THR A 32 -8.28 4.90 7.94
C THR A 32 -9.08 5.07 6.65
N ILE A 33 -9.80 6.17 6.55
CA ILE A 33 -10.62 6.54 5.39
C ILE A 33 -10.10 7.88 4.89
N VAL A 34 -9.78 7.96 3.60
CA VAL A 34 -9.25 9.16 2.97
C VAL A 34 -10.20 9.62 1.87
N LYS A 35 -10.47 10.92 1.81
CA LYS A 35 -11.31 11.51 0.77
C LYS A 35 -10.67 11.32 -0.61
N MET A 36 -11.50 11.04 -1.60
CA MET A 36 -11.10 10.92 -3.00
C MET A 36 -12.14 11.60 -3.89
N ASP A 37 -11.69 12.52 -4.73
CA ASP A 37 -12.54 13.12 -5.77
C ASP A 37 -12.18 12.52 -7.13
N TYR A 38 -13.16 12.34 -8.02
CA TYR A 38 -13.00 11.64 -9.29
C TYR A 38 -13.26 12.61 -10.45
N TYR A 39 -12.43 12.52 -11.49
CA TYR A 39 -12.40 13.50 -12.56
C TYR A 39 -12.38 12.88 -13.96
N GLN A 40 -12.93 13.62 -14.93
CA GLN A 40 -12.95 13.27 -16.35
C GLN A 40 -12.46 14.44 -17.23
N GLY A 41 -12.14 14.16 -18.50
CA GLY A 41 -11.63 15.17 -19.44
C GLY A 41 -10.11 15.33 -19.34
N TYR A 42 -9.53 16.38 -19.93
CA TYR A 42 -8.07 16.55 -19.99
C TYR A 42 -7.41 16.62 -18.61
N MET A 43 -6.42 15.75 -18.38
CA MET A 43 -5.66 15.72 -17.14
C MET A 43 -4.19 16.11 -17.37
N SER A 44 -3.67 16.94 -16.46
CA SER A 44 -2.26 17.32 -16.36
C SER A 44 -1.82 17.30 -14.89
N PRO A 45 -0.51 17.38 -14.59
CA PRO A 45 -0.03 17.44 -13.20
C PRO A 45 -0.62 18.59 -12.37
N SER A 46 -1.08 19.67 -13.02
CA SER A 46 -1.69 20.83 -12.38
C SER A 46 -3.22 20.88 -12.49
N ASN A 47 -3.85 19.91 -13.18
CA ASN A 47 -5.29 19.91 -13.41
C ASN A 47 -5.82 18.46 -13.49
N CYS A 48 -6.71 18.08 -12.58
CA CYS A 48 -7.33 16.75 -12.61
C CYS A 48 -8.42 16.60 -13.68
N GLY A 49 -8.85 17.68 -14.31
CA GLY A 49 -9.96 17.72 -15.24
C GLY A 49 -11.22 18.27 -14.58
N VAL A 50 -12.37 17.79 -15.04
CA VAL A 50 -13.69 18.16 -14.53
C VAL A 50 -14.11 17.19 -13.44
N ASP A 51 -14.45 17.70 -12.27
CA ASP A 51 -14.99 16.90 -11.16
C ASP A 51 -16.33 16.29 -11.59
N VAL A 52 -16.47 14.97 -11.40
CA VAL A 52 -17.68 14.23 -11.74
C VAL A 52 -18.32 13.53 -10.54
N SER A 53 -17.56 13.27 -9.48
CA SER A 53 -18.07 12.64 -8.25
C SER A 53 -17.03 12.71 -7.14
N SER A 54 -17.48 12.58 -5.90
CA SER A 54 -16.61 12.44 -4.72
C SER A 54 -16.95 11.17 -3.92
N GLY A 55 -15.97 10.69 -3.18
CA GLY A 55 -16.08 9.49 -2.36
C GLY A 55 -14.92 9.36 -1.39
N ASN A 56 -14.67 8.13 -0.95
CA ASN A 56 -13.57 7.82 -0.05
C ASN A 56 -12.88 6.52 -0.44
N ILE A 57 -11.59 6.44 -0.16
CA ILE A 57 -10.82 5.20 -0.19
C ILE A 57 -10.56 4.72 1.24
N THR A 58 -10.78 3.43 1.47
CA THR A 58 -10.55 2.79 2.77
C THR A 58 -9.19 2.09 2.76
N ALA A 59 -8.41 2.25 3.83
CA ALA A 59 -7.12 1.59 3.96
C ALA A 59 -7.26 0.06 3.85
N ASN A 60 -6.28 -0.54 3.18
CA ASN A 60 -6.17 -1.96 2.90
C ASN A 60 -7.25 -2.57 1.98
N VAL A 61 -8.15 -1.75 1.42
CA VAL A 61 -9.16 -2.18 0.44
C VAL A 61 -8.72 -1.78 -0.97
N CYS A 62 -8.75 -2.73 -1.91
CA CYS A 62 -8.54 -2.40 -3.31
C CYS A 62 -9.80 -1.74 -3.89
N THR A 63 -9.63 -0.58 -4.53
CA THR A 63 -10.72 0.20 -5.11
C THR A 63 -10.52 0.34 -6.61
N ASN A 64 -11.57 0.03 -7.37
CA ASN A 64 -11.58 0.17 -8.82
C ASN A 64 -11.93 1.60 -9.22
N MET A 65 -11.23 2.11 -10.23
CA MET A 65 -11.38 3.47 -10.74
C MET A 65 -11.71 3.40 -12.22
N VAL A 66 -12.83 4.03 -12.59
CA VAL A 66 -13.34 4.08 -13.97
C VAL A 66 -13.29 5.46 -14.60
N THR A 67 -12.76 6.44 -13.86
CA THR A 67 -12.56 7.83 -14.28
C THR A 67 -11.14 8.05 -14.77
N GLN A 68 -10.85 9.13 -15.51
CA GLN A 68 -9.51 9.44 -16.04
C GLN A 68 -8.53 9.86 -14.94
N GLY A 69 -9.04 10.61 -13.97
CA GLY A 69 -8.25 11.14 -12.86
C GLY A 69 -8.95 10.95 -11.52
N VAL A 70 -8.14 10.97 -10.47
CA VAL A 70 -8.59 11.08 -9.09
C VAL A 70 -7.71 12.08 -8.35
N ASN A 71 -8.32 12.86 -7.46
CA ASN A 71 -7.59 13.67 -6.52
C ASN A 71 -7.63 12.96 -5.16
N VAL A 72 -6.46 12.52 -4.69
CA VAL A 72 -6.32 11.79 -3.42
C VAL A 72 -5.87 12.77 -2.36
N PHE A 73 -6.69 12.96 -1.34
CA PHE A 73 -6.41 13.94 -0.28
C PHE A 73 -5.38 13.40 0.72
N PRO A 74 -4.67 14.28 1.43
CA PRO A 74 -3.81 13.87 2.53
C PRO A 74 -4.59 13.08 3.57
N SER A 75 -3.94 12.10 4.19
CA SER A 75 -4.49 11.37 5.32
C SER A 75 -4.10 12.05 6.63
N ASP A 76 -5.00 12.02 7.61
CA ASP A 76 -4.68 12.40 9.00
C ASP A 76 -3.89 11.28 9.72
N SER A 77 -3.80 10.08 9.13
CA SER A 77 -2.99 8.99 9.64
C SER A 77 -1.54 9.11 9.17
N LYS A 78 -0.60 8.63 9.98
CA LYS A 78 0.83 8.63 9.63
C LYS A 78 1.13 7.61 8.53
N ASN A 79 2.17 7.90 7.75
CA ASN A 79 2.77 6.97 6.77
C ASN A 79 1.75 6.30 5.84
N CYS A 80 0.78 7.08 5.34
CA CYS A 80 -0.17 6.59 4.36
C CYS A 80 0.39 6.71 2.95
N VAL A 81 0.37 5.61 2.20
CA VAL A 81 0.78 5.54 0.81
C VAL A 81 -0.39 5.07 -0.03
N PHE A 82 -0.73 5.84 -1.06
CA PHE A 82 -1.64 5.41 -2.11
C PHE A 82 -0.84 4.79 -3.25
N THR A 83 -1.15 3.54 -3.56
CA THR A 83 -0.52 2.79 -4.65
C THR A 83 -1.52 2.67 -5.80
N LEU A 84 -1.06 2.94 -7.02
CA LEU A 84 -1.85 2.89 -8.25
C LEU A 84 -1.40 1.73 -9.14
N TRP A 85 -2.36 1.02 -9.69
CA TRP A 85 -2.18 0.09 -10.81
C TRP A 85 -3.01 0.55 -12.00
N ARG A 86 -2.35 0.78 -13.14
CA ARG A 86 -3.01 1.20 -14.39
C ARG A 86 -3.35 -0.02 -15.23
N GLY A 87 -4.57 -0.08 -15.75
CA GLY A 87 -5.05 -1.20 -16.57
C GLY A 87 -5.38 -2.48 -15.78
N VAL A 88 -5.39 -2.41 -14.45
CA VAL A 88 -5.64 -3.56 -13.54
C VAL A 88 -6.72 -3.17 -12.54
N THR A 89 -7.66 -4.07 -12.24
CA THR A 89 -8.86 -3.80 -11.42
C THR A 89 -8.92 -4.62 -10.12
N ASP A 90 -7.77 -5.12 -9.66
CA ASP A 90 -7.70 -5.95 -8.44
C ASP A 90 -6.44 -5.66 -7.61
N CYS A 91 -5.72 -4.58 -7.93
CA CYS A 91 -4.48 -4.16 -7.26
C CYS A 91 -3.41 -5.28 -7.24
N SER A 92 -3.42 -6.17 -8.23
CA SER A 92 -2.43 -7.23 -8.38
C SER A 92 -1.25 -6.83 -9.28
N GLY A 93 -0.15 -7.55 -9.17
CA GLY A 93 1.05 -7.32 -9.98
C GLY A 93 1.82 -6.06 -9.60
N THR A 94 2.60 -5.54 -10.55
CA THR A 94 3.53 -4.42 -10.32
C THR A 94 2.78 -3.08 -10.28
N PRO A 95 2.94 -2.29 -9.21
CA PRO A 95 2.41 -0.93 -9.15
C PRO A 95 2.92 -0.06 -10.29
N ALA A 96 2.05 0.78 -10.83
CA ALA A 96 2.43 1.80 -11.79
C ALA A 96 3.05 3.02 -11.11
N SER A 97 2.55 3.42 -9.94
CA SER A 97 3.01 4.59 -9.18
C SER A 97 2.61 4.51 -7.71
N THR A 98 3.32 5.22 -6.84
CA THR A 98 2.99 5.38 -5.41
C THR A 98 3.01 6.86 -5.03
N TYR A 99 2.15 7.24 -4.10
CA TYR A 99 1.95 8.62 -3.66
C TYR A 99 1.93 8.65 -2.13
N ASP A 100 2.82 9.43 -1.53
CA ASP A 100 2.84 9.66 -0.08
C ASP A 100 1.74 10.67 0.28
N LEU A 101 0.87 10.28 1.23
CA LEU A 101 -0.27 11.04 1.70
C LEU A 101 -0.11 11.49 3.15
N THR A 102 1.12 11.73 3.58
CA THR A 102 1.45 12.23 4.92
C THR A 102 0.64 13.48 5.30
N VAL A 103 0.38 13.59 6.60
CA VAL A 103 -0.41 14.66 7.22
C VAL A 103 0.15 16.03 6.82
N GLY A 104 -0.75 16.93 6.38
CA GLY A 104 -0.40 18.30 5.99
C GLY A 104 0.15 18.46 4.56
N GLY A 105 0.20 17.37 3.77
CA GLY A 105 0.48 17.44 2.34
C GLY A 105 -0.62 18.16 1.53
N SER A 106 -0.40 18.31 0.22
CA SER A 106 -1.45 18.74 -0.70
C SER A 106 -2.15 17.53 -1.33
N ALA A 107 -3.41 17.70 -1.70
CA ALA A 107 -4.12 16.69 -2.49
C ALA A 107 -3.34 16.42 -3.80
N GLN A 108 -3.24 15.13 -4.16
CA GLN A 108 -2.46 14.66 -5.29
C GLN A 108 -3.36 14.30 -6.46
N CYS A 109 -3.10 14.92 -7.60
CA CYS A 109 -3.78 14.58 -8.84
C CYS A 109 -3.16 13.35 -9.49
N VAL A 110 -3.92 12.28 -9.62
CA VAL A 110 -3.45 10.98 -10.09
C VAL A 110 -4.21 10.54 -11.34
N GLY A 111 -3.47 10.29 -12.41
CA GLY A 111 -3.99 9.63 -13.61
C GLY A 111 -4.18 8.15 -13.40
N THR A 112 -5.43 7.71 -13.39
CA THR A 112 -5.84 6.37 -12.95
C THR A 112 -5.61 5.27 -13.97
N GLY A 113 -5.43 5.57 -15.27
CA GLY A 113 -5.16 4.48 -16.20
C GLY A 113 -5.24 4.74 -17.71
N VAL A 114 -5.31 3.61 -18.42
CA VAL A 114 -5.42 3.49 -19.88
C VAL A 114 -6.90 3.42 -20.24
N MET A 115 -7.28 4.16 -21.27
CA MET A 115 -8.63 4.10 -21.81
C MET A 115 -8.76 2.85 -22.67
N GLU A 116 -9.64 1.92 -22.30
CA GLU A 116 -9.97 0.75 -23.10
C GLU A 116 -11.48 0.54 -23.17
N PRO A 117 -12.00 0.23 -24.35
CA PRO A 117 -12.33 1.16 -25.44
C PRO A 117 -13.35 2.28 -25.10
N ARG A 118 -13.97 2.27 -23.91
CA ARG A 118 -14.91 3.32 -23.45
C ARG A 118 -14.70 3.82 -22.03
N TRP A 119 -13.97 3.06 -21.21
CA TRP A 119 -13.77 3.38 -19.80
C TRP A 119 -12.28 3.38 -19.48
N TYR A 120 -11.91 4.18 -18.48
CA TYR A 120 -10.60 4.07 -17.90
C TYR A 120 -10.58 2.85 -16.98
N HIS A 121 -9.48 2.11 -16.99
CA HIS A 121 -9.29 0.97 -16.10
C HIS A 121 -8.08 1.21 -15.24
N GLY A 122 -8.31 1.20 -13.92
CA GLY A 122 -7.27 1.26 -12.92
C GLY A 122 -7.79 0.83 -11.58
N SER A 123 -6.86 0.58 -10.66
CA SER A 123 -7.18 0.28 -9.28
C SER A 123 -6.15 0.92 -8.36
N GLY A 124 -6.57 1.12 -7.12
CA GLY A 124 -5.78 1.82 -6.14
C GLY A 124 -6.02 1.27 -4.76
N LYS A 125 -4.97 1.27 -3.96
CA LYS A 125 -5.00 0.80 -2.58
C LYS A 125 -4.27 1.79 -1.70
N LEU A 126 -4.95 2.22 -0.64
CA LEU A 126 -4.35 2.97 0.43
C LEU A 126 -3.75 1.98 1.44
N THR A 127 -2.48 2.16 1.80
CA THR A 127 -1.83 1.42 2.89
C THR A 127 -1.32 2.44 3.89
N CYS A 128 -1.68 2.31 5.15
CA CYS A 128 -1.23 3.20 6.22
C CYS A 128 -0.56 2.38 7.30
N GLU A 129 0.57 2.85 7.80
CA GLU A 129 1.19 2.27 8.99
C GLU A 129 0.54 2.83 10.26
N CYS A 130 0.72 2.09 11.34
CA CYS A 130 0.62 2.58 12.70
C CYS A 130 2.01 2.45 13.32
#